data_AF-A0A9D8MK85-F1
#
_entry.id   AF-A0A9D8MK85-F1
#
_cell.length_a   1.000
_cell.length_b   1.000
_cell.length_c   1.000
_cell.angle_alpha   90.00
_cell.angle_beta   90.00
_cell.angle_gamma   90.00
#
_symmetry.space_group_name_H-M   'P 1'
#
loop_
_entity.id
_entity.type
_entity.pdbx_description
1 polymer ?
#
loop_
_entity_poly.entity_id
_entity_poly.type
_entity_poly.pdbx_seq_one_letter_code
_entity_poly.pdbx_strand_id
1 'polypeptide(L)'
;MKKSPGKNKTVDAVLPDIEDVRHMVRLLSWKHRVFLEDDAREHTCPIPKGQLNQLMAVRSILPCNLGRIMVVTGLTPPGASLFVNKLVKQGYLNRKDDPEDRRNVLISLTPKGEAVLREVDERLNQFVLRYLDTCSKEEWNAVVTAARIICRKLAN
;
A
#
# COMPACT_ATOMS: atom_id res chain seq x y z
N MET A 1 -43.59 21.65 24.05
CA MET A 1 -42.34 22.02 24.73
C MET A 1 -41.82 20.84 25.56
N LYS A 2 -40.69 20.26 25.15
CA LYS A 2 -39.57 19.84 26.02
C LYS A 2 -38.46 19.34 25.09
N LYS A 3 -37.51 20.24 24.82
CA LYS A 3 -36.22 19.96 24.21
C LYS A 3 -35.45 19.05 25.16
N SER A 4 -34.77 18.03 24.63
CA SER A 4 -33.60 17.44 25.31
C SER A 4 -32.41 17.49 24.34
N PRO A 5 -31.37 18.28 24.65
CA PRO A 5 -30.21 18.54 23.81
C PRO A 5 -28.99 17.70 24.23
N GLY A 6 -28.05 17.50 23.29
CA GLY A 6 -26.74 16.92 23.54
C GLY A 6 -26.70 15.44 23.14
N LYS A 7 -26.02 15.06 22.06
CA LYS A 7 -24.57 15.19 21.89
C LYS A 7 -24.22 15.45 20.42
N ASN A 8 -23.94 16.70 20.08
CA ASN A 8 -23.18 17.03 18.88
C ASN A 8 -22.19 18.16 19.19
N LYS A 9 -21.50 18.01 20.33
CA LYS A 9 -20.45 18.92 20.80
C LYS A 9 -19.25 18.06 21.17
N THR A 10 -18.34 17.89 20.22
CA THR A 10 -16.89 17.59 20.35
C THR A 10 -16.31 17.03 19.03
N VAL A 11 -16.61 17.68 17.89
CA VAL A 11 -15.77 17.51 16.69
C VAL A 11 -14.80 18.70 16.53
N ASP A 12 -15.00 19.77 17.31
CA ASP A 12 -14.16 20.99 17.27
C ASP A 12 -12.98 20.96 18.25
N ALA A 13 -12.43 19.77 18.54
CA ALA A 13 -11.04 19.71 18.99
C ALA A 13 -10.17 19.78 17.73
N VAL A 14 -10.03 21.02 17.25
CA VAL A 14 -9.36 21.42 16.00
C VAL A 14 -7.99 20.75 15.92
N LEU A 15 -7.89 19.67 15.13
CA LEU A 15 -6.64 19.36 14.48
C LEU A 15 -6.40 20.53 13.52
N PRO A 16 -5.34 21.35 13.70
CA PRO A 16 -5.05 22.37 12.71
C PRO A 16 -4.94 21.70 11.33
N ASP A 17 -5.65 22.29 10.37
CA ASP A 17 -5.52 22.03 8.93
C ASP A 17 -5.82 20.60 8.44
N ILE A 18 -6.93 20.01 8.88
CA ILE A 18 -7.48 18.76 8.29
C ILE A 18 -7.69 18.88 6.76
N GLU A 19 -7.86 20.11 6.26
CA GLU A 19 -7.93 20.41 4.83
C GLU A 19 -6.62 20.10 4.11
N ASP A 20 -5.47 20.49 4.67
CA ASP A 20 -4.15 20.20 4.10
C ASP A 20 -3.89 18.70 4.08
N VAL A 21 -4.24 17.98 5.15
CA VAL A 21 -4.14 16.52 5.20
C VAL A 21 -5.00 15.88 4.11
N ARG A 22 -6.24 16.35 3.92
CA ARG A 22 -7.14 15.85 2.86
C ARG A 22 -6.60 16.16 1.47
N HIS A 23 -6.06 17.36 1.26
CA HIS A 23 -5.44 17.74 0.00
C HIS A 23 -4.25 16.82 -0.28
N MET A 24 -3.38 16.62 0.70
CA MET A 24 -2.23 15.72 0.62
C MET A 24 -2.68 14.31 0.23
N VAL A 25 -3.69 13.74 0.88
CA VAL A 25 -4.20 12.39 0.55
C VAL A 25 -4.65 12.30 -0.92
N ARG A 26 -5.38 13.29 -1.42
CA ARG A 26 -5.82 13.34 -2.83
C ARG A 26 -4.64 13.49 -3.78
N LEU A 27 -3.71 14.38 -3.47
CA LEU A 27 -2.51 14.63 -4.27
C LEU A 27 -1.63 13.38 -4.35
N LEU A 28 -1.36 12.73 -3.22
CA LEU A 28 -0.60 11.48 -3.18
C LEU A 28 -1.31 10.34 -3.92
N SER A 29 -2.64 10.24 -3.79
CA SER A 29 -3.43 9.25 -4.55
C SER A 29 -3.30 9.46 -6.07
N TRP A 30 -3.38 10.71 -6.51
CA TRP A 30 -3.20 11.07 -7.92
C TRP A 30 -1.76 10.85 -8.38
N LYS A 31 -0.76 11.32 -7.63
CA LYS A 31 0.67 11.13 -7.95
C LYS A 31 1.06 9.66 -7.99
N HIS A 32 0.53 8.84 -7.09
CA HIS A 32 0.71 7.39 -7.13
C HIS A 32 0.11 6.78 -8.40
N ARG A 33 -1.09 7.20 -8.80
CA ARG A 33 -1.68 6.77 -10.07
C ARG A 33 -0.82 7.17 -11.28
N VAL A 34 -0.32 8.41 -11.30
CA VAL A 34 0.58 8.91 -12.35
C VAL A 34 1.85 8.06 -12.41
N PHE A 35 2.50 7.83 -11.26
CA PHE A 35 3.67 6.93 -11.17
C PHE A 35 3.38 5.56 -11.79
N LEU A 36 2.28 4.91 -11.43
CA LEU A 36 1.92 3.61 -11.98
C LEU A 36 1.60 3.62 -13.48
N GLU A 37 1.20 4.76 -14.05
CA GLU A 37 0.96 4.92 -15.48
C GLU A 37 2.27 5.15 -16.24
N ASP A 38 3.15 5.99 -15.71
CA ASP A 38 4.45 6.29 -16.30
C ASP A 38 5.39 5.08 -16.19
N ASP A 39 5.46 4.42 -15.02
CA ASP A 39 6.27 3.22 -14.80
C ASP A 39 5.95 2.12 -15.82
N ALA A 40 4.66 1.89 -16.06
CA ALA A 40 4.20 0.88 -17.00
C ALA A 40 4.42 1.26 -18.48
N ARG A 41 4.59 2.55 -18.80
CA ARG A 41 4.91 3.03 -20.15
C ARG A 41 6.40 2.98 -20.42
N GLU A 42 7.21 3.36 -19.44
CA GLU A 42 8.66 3.49 -19.57
C GLU A 42 9.39 2.16 -19.33
N HIS A 43 8.80 1.26 -18.56
CA HIS A 43 9.45 0.02 -18.13
C HIS A 43 8.60 -1.20 -18.44
N THR A 44 9.25 -2.26 -18.92
CA THR A 44 8.60 -3.56 -19.09
C THR A 44 8.63 -4.31 -17.76
N CYS A 45 7.50 -4.33 -17.05
CA CYS A 45 7.34 -5.18 -15.88
C CYS A 45 6.74 -6.54 -16.30
N PRO A 46 7.34 -7.68 -15.89
CA PRO A 46 6.81 -9.00 -16.24
C PRO A 46 5.54 -9.36 -15.47
N ILE A 47 5.14 -8.54 -14.48
CA ILE A 47 3.88 -8.65 -13.74
C ILE A 47 2.90 -7.64 -14.32
N PRO A 48 1.70 -8.06 -14.79
CA PRO A 48 0.68 -7.13 -15.26
C PRO A 48 0.33 -6.08 -14.20
N LYS A 49 0.17 -4.81 -14.60
CA LYS A 49 -0.07 -3.66 -13.71
C LYS A 49 -1.08 -3.91 -12.58
N GLY A 50 -2.24 -4.49 -12.90
CA GLY A 50 -3.27 -4.79 -11.88
C GLY A 50 -2.78 -5.77 -10.81
N GLN A 51 -2.00 -6.77 -11.20
CA GLN A 51 -1.39 -7.74 -10.28
C GLN A 51 -0.22 -7.11 -9.52
N LEU A 52 0.56 -6.26 -10.16
CA LEU A 52 1.66 -5.54 -9.50
C LEU A 52 1.13 -4.64 -8.38
N ASN A 53 0.07 -3.87 -8.64
CA ASN A 53 -0.59 -3.04 -7.64
C ASN A 53 -1.08 -3.86 -6.44
N GLN A 54 -1.70 -5.01 -6.70
CA GLN A 54 -2.16 -5.92 -5.65
C GLN A 54 -0.98 -6.51 -4.87
N LEU A 55 0.10 -6.88 -5.55
CA LEU A 55 1.31 -7.42 -4.93
C LEU A 55 2.00 -6.39 -4.04
N MET A 56 2.11 -5.14 -4.49
CA MET A 56 2.63 -4.03 -3.68
C MET A 56 1.76 -3.78 -2.45
N ALA A 57 0.43 -3.81 -2.60
CA ALA A 57 -0.49 -3.60 -1.49
C ALA A 57 -0.36 -4.67 -0.40
N VAL A 58 -0.16 -5.93 -0.77
CA VAL A 58 -0.03 -7.03 0.22
C VAL A 58 1.40 -7.22 0.72
N ARG A 59 2.42 -6.60 0.09
CA ARG A 59 3.83 -6.81 0.43
C ARG A 59 4.12 -6.67 1.92
N SER A 60 3.59 -5.63 2.55
CA SER A 60 3.85 -5.32 3.97
C SER A 60 3.19 -6.29 4.95
N ILE A 61 2.20 -7.06 4.51
CA ILE A 61 1.52 -8.05 5.34
C ILE A 61 2.00 -9.48 5.09
N LEU A 62 2.87 -9.70 4.10
CA LEU A 62 3.42 -11.03 3.82
C LEU A 62 4.53 -11.37 4.84
N PRO A 63 4.64 -12.63 5.29
CA PRO A 63 3.81 -13.77 4.91
C PRO A 63 2.42 -13.75 5.59
N CYS A 64 1.35 -14.09 4.86
CA CYS A 64 0.00 -14.13 5.41
C CYS A 64 -0.91 -15.15 4.72
N ASN A 65 -2.11 -15.35 5.28
CA ASN A 65 -3.14 -16.19 4.67
C ASN A 65 -3.97 -15.45 3.61
N LEU A 66 -4.75 -16.21 2.84
CA LEU A 66 -5.60 -15.68 1.78
C LEU A 66 -6.65 -14.68 2.30
N GLY A 67 -7.14 -14.86 3.53
CA GLY A 67 -8.10 -13.95 4.16
C GLY A 67 -7.53 -12.55 4.35
N ARG A 68 -6.28 -12.42 4.79
CA ARG A 68 -5.60 -11.12 4.92
C ARG A 68 -5.39 -10.44 3.56
N ILE A 69 -5.07 -11.22 2.52
CA ILE A 69 -5.00 -10.70 1.14
C ILE A 69 -6.34 -10.13 0.70
N MET A 70 -7.46 -10.82 0.96
CA MET A 70 -8.80 -10.33 0.62
C MET A 70 -9.12 -9.01 1.33
N VAL A 71 -8.79 -8.90 2.62
CA VAL A 71 -9.01 -7.66 3.39
C VAL A 71 -8.24 -6.49 2.79
N VAL A 72 -6.97 -6.68 2.42
CA VAL A 72 -6.12 -5.60 1.89
C VAL A 72 -6.46 -5.26 0.44
N THR A 73 -6.77 -6.24 -0.39
CA THR A 73 -6.99 -6.05 -1.84
C THR A 73 -8.44 -5.78 -2.22
N GLY A 74 -9.40 -6.08 -1.33
CA GLY A 74 -10.83 -6.06 -1.63
C GLY A 74 -11.29 -7.15 -2.59
N LEU A 75 -10.43 -8.12 -2.92
CA LEU A 75 -10.77 -9.21 -3.83
C LEU A 75 -11.75 -10.19 -3.19
N THR A 76 -12.65 -10.74 -4.01
CA THR A 76 -13.51 -11.87 -3.63
C THR A 76 -12.66 -13.13 -3.40
N PRO A 77 -13.15 -14.15 -2.67
CA PRO A 77 -12.37 -15.38 -2.45
C PRO A 77 -11.88 -16.06 -3.74
N PRO A 78 -12.69 -16.19 -4.82
CA PRO A 78 -12.22 -16.70 -6.10
C PRO A 78 -11.18 -15.77 -6.75
N GLY A 79 -11.38 -14.45 -6.65
CA GLY A 79 -10.46 -13.44 -7.20
C GLY A 79 -9.09 -13.47 -6.52
N ALA A 80 -9.06 -13.53 -5.18
CA ALA A 80 -7.83 -13.64 -4.41
C ALA A 80 -7.09 -14.95 -4.71
N SER A 81 -7.81 -16.07 -4.78
CA SER A 81 -7.24 -17.36 -5.16
C SER A 81 -6.61 -17.31 -6.56
N LEU A 82 -7.30 -16.70 -7.52
CA LEU A 82 -6.78 -16.55 -8.89
C LEU A 82 -5.54 -15.65 -8.94
N PHE A 83 -5.57 -14.51 -8.22
CA PHE A 83 -4.43 -13.59 -8.09
C PHE A 83 -3.19 -14.31 -7.56
N VAL A 84 -3.32 -15.00 -6.42
CA VAL A 84 -2.23 -15.74 -5.78
C VAL A 84 -1.72 -16.85 -6.70
N ASN A 85 -2.61 -17.69 -7.23
CA ASN A 85 -2.23 -18.81 -8.08
C ASN A 85 -1.47 -18.37 -9.34
N LYS A 86 -1.85 -17.23 -9.96
CA LYS A 86 -1.12 -16.68 -11.11
C LYS A 86 0.31 -16.27 -10.74
N LEU A 87 0.48 -15.53 -9.64
CA LEU A 87 1.80 -15.10 -9.19
C LEU A 87 2.67 -16.26 -8.67
N VAL A 88 2.06 -17.29 -8.10
CA VAL A 88 2.75 -18.55 -7.74
C VAL A 88 3.24 -19.26 -9.00
N LYS A 89 2.37 -19.42 -10.01
CA LYS A 89 2.74 -20.05 -11.29
C LYS A 89 3.87 -19.30 -12.01
N GLN A 90 3.92 -17.98 -11.87
CA GLN A 90 4.99 -17.15 -12.43
C GLN A 90 6.26 -17.10 -11.56
N GLY A 91 6.21 -17.69 -10.36
CA GLY A 91 7.33 -17.79 -9.43
C GLY A 91 7.59 -16.53 -8.61
N TYR A 92 6.63 -15.61 -8.47
CA TYR A 92 6.74 -14.39 -7.65
C TYR A 92 6.25 -14.57 -6.22
N LEU A 93 5.29 -15.46 -6.01
CA LEU A 93 4.81 -15.86 -4.69
C LEU A 93 5.08 -17.34 -4.43
N ASN A 94 5.26 -17.67 -3.15
CA ASN A 94 5.21 -19.03 -2.63
C ASN A 94 3.86 -19.24 -1.93
N ARG A 95 3.36 -20.47 -2.02
CA ARG A 95 2.17 -20.93 -1.31
C ARG A 95 2.52 -22.24 -0.61
N LYS A 96 2.49 -22.26 0.72
CA LYS A 96 2.82 -23.43 1.55
C LYS A 96 1.75 -23.64 2.62
N ASP A 97 1.50 -24.88 3.01
CA ASP A 97 0.67 -25.15 4.18
C ASP A 97 1.33 -24.53 5.42
N ASP A 98 0.52 -23.93 6.28
CA ASP A 98 0.99 -23.36 7.53
C ASP A 98 1.45 -24.51 8.46
N PRO A 99 2.72 -24.51 8.93
CA PRO A 99 3.23 -25.55 9.82
C PRO A 99 2.42 -25.70 11.12
N GLU A 100 1.83 -24.60 11.60
CA GLU A 100 1.11 -24.54 12.88
C GLU A 100 -0.38 -24.90 12.72
N ASP A 101 -0.97 -24.66 11.54
CA ASP A 101 -2.33 -25.06 11.20
C ASP A 101 -2.43 -25.46 9.72
N ARG A 102 -2.34 -26.76 9.43
CA ARG A 102 -2.39 -27.29 8.06
C ARG A 102 -3.70 -26.98 7.31
N ARG A 103 -4.73 -26.47 7.99
CA ARG A 103 -5.96 -25.97 7.35
C ARG A 103 -5.78 -24.57 6.76
N ASN A 104 -4.72 -23.87 7.14
CA ASN A 104 -4.32 -22.58 6.63
C ASN A 104 -3.17 -22.70 5.63
N VAL A 105 -3.15 -21.76 4.71
CA VAL A 105 -2.11 -21.65 3.70
C VAL A 105 -1.41 -20.31 3.87
N LEU A 106 -0.09 -20.37 3.99
CA LEU A 106 0.78 -19.22 4.11
C LEU A 106 1.32 -18.83 2.73
N ILE A 107 1.14 -17.56 2.39
CA ILE A 107 1.56 -16.94 1.14
C ILE A 107 2.73 -16.01 1.47
N SER A 108 3.79 -16.06 0.68
CA SER A 108 5.02 -15.28 0.89
C SER A 108 5.65 -14.88 -0.45
N LEU A 109 6.53 -13.89 -0.45
CA LEU A 109 7.31 -13.55 -1.64
C LEU A 109 8.40 -14.59 -1.90
N THR A 110 8.69 -14.85 -3.17
CA THR A 110 9.94 -15.51 -3.57
C THR A 110 11.05 -14.49 -3.73
N PRO A 111 12.33 -14.91 -3.81
CA PRO A 111 13.43 -14.02 -4.17
C PRO A 111 13.20 -13.29 -5.50
N LYS A 112 12.56 -13.95 -6.47
CA LYS A 112 12.18 -13.36 -7.76
C LYS A 112 11.11 -12.28 -7.59
N GLY A 113 10.09 -12.53 -6.75
CA GLY A 113 9.07 -11.52 -6.41
C GLY A 113 9.69 -10.30 -5.74
N GLU A 114 10.57 -10.51 -4.76
CA GLU A 114 11.28 -9.41 -4.09
C GLU A 114 12.16 -8.60 -5.05
N ALA A 115 12.84 -9.26 -6.00
CA ALA A 115 13.66 -8.55 -6.98
C ALA A 115 12.83 -7.58 -7.83
N VAL A 116 11.69 -8.04 -8.36
CA VAL A 116 10.78 -7.17 -9.13
C VAL A 116 10.27 -6.00 -8.29
N LEU A 117 9.90 -6.24 -7.04
CA LEU A 117 9.41 -5.16 -6.16
C LEU A 117 10.50 -4.16 -5.78
N ARG A 118 11.75 -4.60 -5.58
CA ARG A 118 12.88 -3.69 -5.35
C ARG A 118 13.13 -2.76 -6.55
N GLU A 119 13.07 -3.29 -7.76
CA GLU A 119 13.23 -2.46 -8.95
C GLU A 119 12.11 -1.40 -9.05
N VAL A 120 10.88 -1.75 -8.66
CA VAL A 120 9.77 -0.78 -8.57
C VAL A 120 10.02 0.26 -7.48
N ASP A 121 10.53 -0.14 -6.31
CA ASP A 121 10.89 0.79 -5.23
C ASP A 121 11.96 1.80 -5.68
N GLU A 122 12.98 1.35 -6.41
CA GLU A 122 14.04 2.23 -6.93
C GLU A 122 13.47 3.29 -7.88
N ARG A 123 12.55 2.90 -8.75
CA ARG A 123 11.87 3.83 -9.67
C ARG A 123 10.92 4.76 -8.93
N LEU A 124 10.20 4.27 -7.92
CA LEU A 124 9.37 5.09 -7.05
C LEU A 124 10.22 6.11 -6.27
N ASN A 125 11.40 5.72 -5.78
CA ASN A 125 12.32 6.63 -5.10
C ASN A 125 12.76 7.76 -6.04
N GLN A 126 13.12 7.45 -7.29
CA GLN A 126 13.44 8.47 -8.29
C GLN A 126 12.24 9.38 -8.57
N PHE A 127 11.04 8.81 -8.70
CA PHE A 127 9.82 9.60 -8.91
C PHE A 127 9.54 10.56 -7.74
N VAL A 128 9.71 10.10 -6.50
CA VAL A 128 9.54 10.93 -5.30
C VAL A 128 10.60 12.04 -5.24
N LEU A 129 11.85 11.72 -5.54
CA LEU A 129 12.95 12.70 -5.54
C LEU A 129 12.75 13.83 -6.55
N ARG A 130 12.10 13.58 -7.70
CA ARG A 130 11.76 14.66 -8.67
C ARG A 130 10.93 15.81 -8.07
N TYR A 131 10.26 15.59 -6.94
CA TYR A 131 9.44 16.61 -6.28
C TYR A 131 10.03 17.12 -4.97
N LEU A 132 10.97 16.37 -4.38
CA LEU A 132 11.49 16.62 -3.03
C LEU A 132 13.02 16.86 -3.01
N ASP A 133 13.68 16.86 -4.16
CA ASP A 133 15.12 17.09 -4.29
C ASP A 133 15.56 18.49 -3.86
N THR A 134 14.65 19.46 -3.94
CA THR A 134 14.89 20.86 -3.52
C THR A 134 14.56 21.12 -2.05
N CYS A 135 14.05 20.13 -1.31
CA CYS A 135 13.79 20.29 0.12
C CYS A 135 15.09 20.57 0.89
N SER A 136 15.01 21.55 1.80
CA SER A 136 15.99 21.72 2.86
C SER A 136 16.06 20.48 3.75
N LYS A 137 17.14 20.37 4.53
CA LYS A 137 17.31 19.27 5.49
C LYS A 137 16.18 19.23 6.52
N GLU A 138 15.72 20.41 6.94
CA GLU A 138 14.63 20.59 7.89
C GLU A 138 13.30 20.09 7.30
N GLU A 139 12.97 20.47 6.06
CA GLU A 139 11.77 20.01 5.37
C GLU A 139 11.81 18.49 5.13
N TRP A 140 12.94 17.95 4.69
CA TRP A 140 13.09 16.51 4.50
C TRP A 140 12.86 15.73 5.80
N ASN A 141 13.42 16.21 6.92
CA ASN A 141 13.19 15.59 8.23
C ASN A 141 11.73 15.65 8.66
N ALA A 142 11.04 16.75 8.36
CA ALA A 142 9.60 16.88 8.62
C ALA A 142 8.79 15.87 7.78
N VAL A 143 9.09 15.73 6.48
CA VAL A 143 8.46 14.75 5.59
C VAL A 143 8.67 13.33 6.08
N VAL A 144 9.91 12.94 6.42
CA VAL A 144 10.21 11.60 6.95
C VAL A 144 9.47 11.33 8.25
N THR A 145 9.38 12.32 9.13
CA THR A 145 8.65 12.21 10.40
C THR A 145 7.16 12.00 10.16
N ALA A 146 6.54 12.82 9.30
CA ALA A 146 5.14 12.70 8.92
C ALA A 146 4.84 11.35 8.26
N ALA A 147 5.66 10.92 7.29
CA ALA A 147 5.52 9.64 6.60
C ALA A 147 5.56 8.47 7.59
N ARG A 148 6.52 8.45 8.53
CA ARG A 148 6.61 7.40 9.56
C ARG A 148 5.39 7.36 10.48
N ILE A 149 4.84 8.52 10.84
CA ILE A 149 3.62 8.60 11.66
C ILE A 149 2.44 8.04 10.87
N ILE A 150 2.25 8.49 9.63
CA ILE A 150 1.16 8.06 8.75
C ILE A 150 1.23 6.55 8.50
N CYS A 151 2.38 6.03 8.07
CA CYS A 151 2.56 4.60 7.83
C CYS A 151 2.24 3.77 9.07
N ARG A 152 2.71 4.18 10.26
CA ARG A 152 2.41 3.47 11.51
C ARG A 152 0.93 3.49 11.89
N LYS A 153 0.25 4.61 11.64
CA LYS A 153 -1.17 4.77 11.98
C LYS A 153 -2.11 4.08 10.99
N LEU A 154 -1.70 3.95 9.73
CA LEU A 154 -2.49 3.31 8.67
C LEU A 154 -2.16 1.83 8.45
N ALA A 155 -1.03 1.33 8.95
CA ALA A 155 -0.68 -0.09 8.88
C ALA A 155 -1.46 -0.97 9.88
N ASN A 156 -2.22 -0.37 10.81
CA ASN A 156 -3.01 -1.04 11.86
C ASN A 156 -4.49 -1.08 11.52
#